data_AF-A0A7C8ZHG2-F1
#
_entry.id   AF-A0A7C8ZHG2-F1
#
_cell.length_a   1.000
_cell.length_b   1.000
_cell.length_c   1.000
_cell.angle_alpha   90.00
_cell.angle_beta   90.00
_cell.angle_gamma   90.00
#
_symmetry.space_group_name_H-M   'P 1'
#
loop_
_entity.id
_entity.type
_entity.pdbx_description
1 polymer ?
#
loop_
_entity_poly.entity_id
_entity_poly.type
_entity_poly.pdbx_seq_one_letter_code
_entity_poly.pdbx_strand_id
1 'polypeptide(L)'
;MAAEEESKEQALKKLEYLSLVSKVCSELETHVGVGDKVVAEFITELGRKCHSVDEFDAKLKENGAEMPDYFVRTLLTIIHAILPPSPESEKKDGGDSKFSGLTIADGRDRVKRDRERWRKA
;
A
#
# COMPACT_ATOMS: atom_id res chain seq x y z
N MET A 1 9.22 -2.08 29.14
CA MET A 1 8.08 -2.71 28.44
C MET A 1 7.67 -1.93 27.19
N ALA A 2 7.20 -0.68 27.27
CA ALA A 2 6.76 0.07 26.08
C ALA A 2 7.83 0.23 24.96
N ALA A 3 9.08 0.56 25.32
CA ALA A 3 10.18 0.68 24.35
C ALA A 3 10.56 -0.66 23.68
N GLU A 4 10.30 -1.78 24.36
CA GLU A 4 10.57 -3.11 23.81
C GLU A 4 9.47 -3.55 22.83
N GLU A 5 8.22 -3.12 23.06
CA GLU A 5 7.11 -3.34 22.12
C GLU A 5 7.24 -2.47 20.86
N GLU A 6 7.64 -1.21 20.98
CA GLU A 6 7.90 -0.34 19.81
C GLU A 6 9.00 -0.91 18.90
N SER A 7 10.07 -1.46 19.49
CA SER A 7 11.15 -2.11 18.74
C SER A 7 10.66 -3.35 17.98
N LYS A 8 9.82 -4.17 18.61
CA LYS A 8 9.23 -5.36 17.96
C LYS A 8 8.32 -4.98 16.80
N GLU A 9 7.46 -3.98 16.97
CA GLU A 9 6.61 -3.46 15.91
C GLU A 9 7.41 -2.94 14.71
N GLN A 10 8.48 -2.18 14.96
CA GLN A 10 9.38 -1.70 13.90
C GLN A 10 10.09 -2.86 13.18
N ALA A 11 10.51 -3.89 13.93
CA ALA A 11 11.14 -5.07 13.35
C ALA A 11 10.17 -5.86 12.43
N LEU A 12 8.90 -5.99 12.84
CA LEU A 12 7.87 -6.64 12.01
C LEU A 12 7.61 -5.85 10.72
N LYS A 13 7.43 -4.53 10.80
CA LYS A 13 7.26 -3.66 9.63
C LYS A 13 8.44 -3.76 8.65
N LYS A 14 9.66 -3.82 9.19
CA LYS A 14 10.86 -3.98 8.37
C LYS A 14 10.86 -5.33 7.66
N LEU A 15 10.44 -6.39 8.33
CA LEU A 15 10.37 -7.73 7.73
C LEU A 15 9.30 -7.80 6.62
N GLU A 16 8.14 -7.19 6.84
CA GLU A 16 7.08 -7.08 5.82
C GLU A 16 7.59 -6.36 4.57
N TYR A 17 8.28 -5.23 4.74
CA TYR A 17 8.89 -4.49 3.64
C TYR A 17 9.93 -5.35 2.89
N LEU A 18 10.83 -6.04 3.62
CA LEU A 18 11.82 -6.91 2.99
C LEU A 18 11.18 -8.08 2.24
N SER A 19 10.09 -8.65 2.77
CA SER A 19 9.32 -9.70 2.10
C SER A 19 8.71 -9.18 0.80
N LEU A 20 8.15 -7.97 0.81
CA LEU A 20 7.59 -7.33 -0.38
C LEU A 20 8.67 -7.09 -1.43
N VAL A 21 9.80 -6.47 -1.05
CA VAL A 21 10.91 -6.20 -1.98
C VAL A 21 11.44 -7.50 -2.60
N SER A 22 11.58 -8.57 -1.81
CA SER A 22 12.00 -9.88 -2.30
C SER A 22 11.01 -10.46 -3.32
N LYS A 23 9.70 -10.33 -3.05
CA LYS A 23 8.66 -10.78 -3.98
C LYS A 23 8.69 -9.98 -5.29
N VAL A 24 8.74 -8.66 -5.22
CA VAL A 24 8.88 -7.78 -6.40
C VAL A 24 10.12 -8.12 -7.21
N CYS A 25 11.26 -8.33 -6.53
CA CYS A 25 12.50 -8.75 -7.16
C CYS A 25 12.35 -10.07 -7.94
N SER A 26 11.65 -11.05 -7.36
CA SER A 26 11.40 -12.35 -8.01
C SER A 26 10.50 -12.23 -9.25
N GLU A 27 9.49 -11.36 -9.19
CA GLU A 27 8.62 -11.08 -10.33
C GLU A 27 9.36 -10.37 -11.48
N LEU A 28 10.24 -9.41 -11.14
CA LEU A 28 11.08 -8.70 -12.12
C LEU A 28 12.10 -9.64 -12.78
N GLU A 29 12.74 -10.53 -12.01
CA GLU A 29 13.62 -11.56 -12.56
C GLU A 29 12.85 -12.48 -13.53
N THR A 30 11.65 -12.90 -13.15
CA THR A 30 10.84 -13.84 -13.94
C THR A 30 10.33 -13.23 -15.25
N HIS A 31 9.87 -11.98 -15.22
CA HIS A 31 9.22 -11.33 -16.38
C HIS A 31 10.15 -10.44 -17.22
N VAL A 32 11.22 -9.92 -16.64
CA VAL A 32 12.14 -8.96 -17.29
C VAL A 32 13.59 -9.48 -17.31
N GLY A 33 13.92 -10.50 -16.51
CA GLY A 33 15.30 -10.97 -16.34
C GLY A 33 16.15 -10.03 -15.49
N VAL A 34 15.52 -9.23 -14.61
CA VAL A 34 16.19 -8.26 -13.74
C VAL A 34 15.84 -8.48 -12.27
N GLY A 35 16.74 -9.11 -11.53
CA GLY A 35 16.65 -9.35 -10.09
C GLY A 35 17.42 -8.34 -9.24
N ASP A 36 17.42 -7.05 -9.61
CA ASP A 36 18.14 -6.01 -8.87
C ASP A 36 17.30 -5.49 -7.68
N LYS A 37 17.88 -5.56 -6.48
CA LYS A 37 17.24 -5.13 -5.23
C LYS A 37 16.90 -3.63 -5.22
N VAL A 38 17.78 -2.78 -5.74
CA VAL A 38 17.59 -1.33 -5.77
C VAL A 38 16.43 -0.97 -6.71
N VAL A 39 16.35 -1.64 -7.86
CA VAL A 39 15.21 -1.49 -8.79
C VAL A 39 13.90 -1.93 -8.14
N ALA A 40 13.90 -3.07 -7.45
CA ALA A 40 12.73 -3.56 -6.74
C ALA A 40 12.28 -2.62 -5.61
N GLU A 41 13.20 -2.05 -4.84
CA GLU A 41 12.91 -1.04 -3.80
C GLU A 41 12.33 0.24 -4.42
N PHE A 42 12.90 0.71 -5.54
CA PHE A 42 12.38 1.88 -6.24
C PHE A 42 10.95 1.67 -6.75
N ILE A 43 10.68 0.55 -7.42
CA ILE A 43 9.35 0.21 -7.93
C ILE A 43 8.34 0.06 -6.77
N THR A 44 8.76 -0.56 -5.68
CA THR A 44 7.93 -0.71 -4.46
C THR A 44 7.51 0.65 -3.93
N GLU A 45 8.46 1.58 -3.75
CA GLU A 45 8.17 2.92 -3.25
C GLU A 45 7.36 3.77 -4.22
N LEU A 46 7.51 3.55 -5.52
CA LEU A 46 6.69 4.20 -6.55
C LEU A 46 5.23 3.72 -6.48
N GLY A 47 5.01 2.41 -6.44
CA GLY A 47 3.66 1.82 -6.38
C GLY A 47 2.90 2.16 -5.11
N ARG A 48 3.59 2.30 -3.97
CA ARG A 48 2.97 2.73 -2.69
C ARG A 48 2.36 4.14 -2.74
N LYS A 49 2.86 4.98 -3.65
CA LYS A 49 2.39 6.36 -3.85
C LYS A 49 1.29 6.48 -4.89
N CYS A 50 0.97 5.39 -5.60
CA CYS A 50 -0.04 5.35 -6.63
C CYS A 50 -1.31 4.66 -6.11
N HIS A 51 -2.49 5.14 -6.50
CA HIS A 51 -3.79 4.58 -6.09
C HIS A 51 -4.48 3.80 -7.22
N SER A 52 -3.99 3.95 -8.45
CA SER A 52 -4.52 3.24 -9.61
C SER A 52 -3.40 2.66 -10.47
N VAL A 53 -3.76 1.68 -11.30
CA VAL A 53 -2.85 1.06 -12.28
C VAL A 53 -2.39 2.09 -13.30
N ASP A 54 -3.28 2.97 -13.75
CA ASP A 54 -2.97 3.98 -14.77
C ASP A 54 -1.97 5.02 -14.23
N GLU A 55 -2.11 5.43 -12.96
CA GLU A 55 -1.14 6.31 -12.30
C GLU A 55 0.22 5.65 -12.17
N PHE A 56 0.24 4.38 -11.75
CA PHE A 56 1.48 3.63 -11.61
C PHE A 56 2.18 3.40 -12.95
N ASP A 57 1.44 3.05 -13.99
CA ASP A 57 1.94 2.91 -15.37
C ASP A 57 2.55 4.22 -15.89
N ALA A 58 1.83 5.34 -15.71
CA ALA A 58 2.33 6.66 -16.10
C ALA A 58 3.64 6.99 -15.38
N LYS A 59 3.72 6.72 -14.07
CA LYS A 59 4.92 6.94 -13.27
C LYS A 59 6.09 6.04 -13.69
N LEU A 60 5.83 4.78 -14.04
CA LEU A 60 6.87 3.88 -14.57
C LEU A 60 7.42 4.42 -15.90
N LYS A 61 6.54 4.85 -16.81
CA LYS A 61 6.92 5.42 -18.11
C LYS A 61 7.71 6.73 -17.97
N GLU A 62 7.33 7.61 -17.04
CA GLU A 62 8.10 8.82 -16.70
C GLU A 62 9.54 8.50 -16.28
N ASN A 63 9.75 7.33 -15.66
CA ASN A 63 11.07 6.84 -15.24
C ASN A 63 11.73 5.92 -16.28
N GLY A 64 11.19 5.87 -17.51
CA GLY A 64 11.75 5.08 -18.62
C GLY A 64 11.50 3.57 -18.52
N ALA A 65 10.59 3.12 -17.64
CA ALA A 65 10.20 1.73 -17.53
C ALA A 65 8.86 1.51 -18.24
N GLU A 66 8.91 0.93 -19.45
CA GLU A 66 7.71 0.52 -20.19
C GLU A 66 7.53 -0.99 -20.11
N MET A 67 6.36 -1.42 -19.62
CA MET A 67 6.07 -2.82 -19.32
C MET A 67 4.66 -3.17 -19.82
N PRO A 68 4.36 -4.46 -20.05
CA PRO A 68 3.00 -4.87 -20.37
C PRO A 68 1.99 -4.55 -19.25
N ASP A 69 0.76 -4.14 -19.61
CA ASP A 69 -0.31 -3.77 -18.65
C ASP A 69 -0.55 -4.86 -17.59
N TYR A 70 -0.57 -6.14 -18.00
CA TYR A 70 -0.77 -7.24 -17.06
C TYR A 70 0.30 -7.25 -15.97
N PHE A 71 1.54 -6.85 -16.30
CA PHE A 71 2.65 -6.89 -15.36
C PHE A 71 2.61 -5.69 -14.42
N VAL A 72 2.28 -4.51 -14.95
CA VAL A 72 2.04 -3.31 -14.13
C VAL A 72 0.94 -3.57 -13.09
N ARG A 73 -0.16 -4.21 -13.50
CA ARG A 73 -1.24 -4.63 -12.60
C ARG A 73 -0.76 -5.61 -11.53
N THR A 74 0.00 -6.63 -11.92
CA THR A 74 0.54 -7.63 -10.98
C THR A 74 1.44 -6.97 -9.93
N LEU A 75 2.38 -6.12 -10.36
CA LEU A 75 3.28 -5.42 -9.45
C LEU A 75 2.52 -4.53 -8.47
N LEU A 76 1.57 -3.72 -8.94
CA LEU A 76 0.77 -2.86 -8.06
C LEU A 76 -0.06 -3.67 -7.07
N THR A 77 -0.64 -4.78 -7.53
CA THR A 77 -1.43 -5.68 -6.67
C THR A 77 -0.57 -6.28 -5.56
N ILE A 78 0.66 -6.74 -5.88
CA ILE A 78 1.60 -7.27 -4.88
C ILE A 78 1.98 -6.20 -3.85
N ILE A 79 2.28 -4.99 -4.33
CA ILE A 79 2.66 -3.85 -3.47
C ILE A 79 1.52 -3.51 -2.51
N HIS A 80 0.31 -3.29 -3.03
CA HIS A 80 -0.85 -2.89 -2.22
C HIS A 80 -1.37 -4.01 -1.31
N ALA A 81 -1.13 -5.28 -1.63
CA ALA A 81 -1.48 -6.40 -0.78
C ALA A 81 -0.69 -6.42 0.54
N ILE A 82 0.56 -5.96 0.53
CA ILE A 82 1.43 -5.93 1.73
C ILE A 82 1.47 -4.54 2.34
N LEU A 83 1.61 -3.50 1.52
CA LEU A 83 1.65 -2.10 1.94
C LEU A 83 0.53 -1.34 1.21
N PRO A 84 -0.63 -1.15 1.86
CA PRO A 84 -1.72 -0.38 1.30
C PRO A 84 -1.25 1.00 0.84
N PRO A 85 -1.92 1.60 -0.17
CA PRO A 85 -1.55 2.90 -0.68
C PRO A 85 -1.54 3.95 0.45
N SER A 86 -0.54 4.83 0.42
CA SER A 86 -0.41 5.86 1.46
C SER A 86 -1.63 6.79 1.45
N PRO A 87 -2.20 7.16 2.61
CA PRO A 87 -3.36 8.04 2.69
C PRO A 87 -3.07 9.51 2.30
N GLU A 88 -1.82 9.87 2.01
CA GLU A 88 -1.38 11.27 1.91
C GLU A 88 -1.55 11.94 0.52
N SER A 89 -2.32 11.34 -0.39
CA SER A 89 -2.62 11.95 -1.69
C SER A 89 -4.05 11.71 -2.15
N GLU A 90 -5.02 12.08 -1.31
CA GLU A 90 -6.37 12.41 -1.80
C GLU A 90 -6.31 13.71 -2.62
N LYS A 91 -5.79 13.65 -3.84
CA LYS A 91 -6.26 14.57 -4.87
C LYS A 91 -7.61 14.05 -5.34
N LYS A 92 -8.66 14.79 -5.00
CA LYS A 92 -10.02 14.62 -5.51
C LYS A 92 -9.99 14.63 -7.04
N ASP A 93 -9.97 13.46 -7.65
CA ASP A 93 -10.43 13.31 -9.02
C ASP A 93 -11.93 13.00 -8.97
N GLY A 94 -12.71 13.97 -9.46
CA GLY A 94 -14.16 13.92 -9.47
C GLY A 94 -14.66 12.87 -10.45
N GLY A 95 -14.91 11.67 -9.95
CA GLY A 95 -15.64 10.62 -10.65
C GLY A 95 -16.98 10.34 -9.98
N ASP A 96 -18.06 10.69 -10.68
CA ASP A 96 -19.47 10.52 -10.32
C ASP A 96 -19.74 9.14 -9.67
N SER A 97 -19.83 9.12 -8.34
CA SER A 97 -19.99 7.89 -7.55
C SER A 97 -21.44 7.70 -7.15
N LYS A 98 -22.19 6.93 -7.95
CA LYS A 98 -23.60 6.54 -7.75
C LYS A 98 -23.86 5.65 -6.53
N PHE A 99 -22.95 5.60 -5.55
CA PHE A 99 -23.07 4.80 -4.33
C PHE A 99 -22.49 5.55 -3.11
N SER A 100 -23.17 6.62 -2.68
CA SER A 100 -22.89 7.29 -1.40
C SER A 100 -23.48 6.57 -0.17
N GLY A 101 -23.96 5.32 -0.35
CA GLY A 101 -24.66 4.56 0.69
C GLY A 101 -23.77 3.72 1.61
N LEU A 102 -22.47 3.60 1.34
CA LEU A 102 -21.54 2.76 2.12
C LEU A 102 -20.47 3.53 2.92
N THR A 103 -20.49 4.86 2.92
CA THR A 103 -19.65 5.65 3.83
C THR A 103 -20.19 5.61 5.26
N ILE A 104 -20.01 4.47 5.93
CA ILE A 104 -19.92 4.45 7.39
C ILE A 104 -18.49 4.82 7.71
N ALA A 105 -18.28 6.07 8.16
CA ALA A 105 -17.02 6.46 8.76
C ALA A 105 -16.77 5.55 9.97
N ASP A 106 -15.66 4.79 9.97
CA ASP A 106 -15.22 4.05 11.14
C ASP A 106 -14.72 5.05 12.19
N GLY A 107 -15.67 5.67 12.86
CA GLY A 107 -15.44 6.62 13.93
C GLY A 107 -15.16 5.85 15.21
N ARG A 108 -13.92 5.99 15.70
CA ARG A 108 -13.38 5.69 17.05
C ARG A 108 -14.28 6.13 18.25
N ASP A 109 -15.43 6.71 17.99
CA ASP A 109 -16.45 7.20 18.93
C ASP A 109 -17.29 6.09 19.57
N ARG A 110 -17.45 4.93 18.93
CA ARG A 110 -18.30 3.84 19.43
C ARG A 110 -17.76 3.22 20.74
N VAL A 111 -16.44 3.08 20.85
CA VAL A 111 -15.78 2.46 22.01
C VAL A 111 -15.89 3.31 23.28
N LYS A 112 -15.88 4.65 23.16
CA LYS A 112 -16.02 5.55 24.33
C LYS A 112 -17.43 5.48 24.93
N ARG A 113 -18.46 5.36 24.07
CA ARG A 113 -19.86 5.30 24.50
C ARG A 113 -20.18 4.02 25.27
N ASP A 114 -19.68 2.88 24.81
CA ASP A 114 -19.87 1.60 25.51
C ASP A 114 -19.12 1.58 26.86
N ARG A 115 -17.91 2.12 26.91
CA ARG A 115 -17.13 2.19 28.16
C ARG A 115 -17.78 3.06 29.23
N GLU A 116 -18.43 4.15 28.83
CA GLU A 116 -19.13 5.04 29.77
C GLU A 116 -20.47 4.46 30.25
N ARG A 117 -21.13 3.68 29.39
CA ARG A 117 -22.38 2.97 29.71
C ARG A 117 -22.16 1.85 30.75
N TRP A 118 -21.04 1.14 30.67
CA TRP A 118 -20.64 0.13 31.66
C TRP A 118 -20.19 0.71 33.00
N ARG A 119 -19.75 1.98 33.04
CA ARG A 119 -19.33 2.64 34.29
C ARG A 119 -20.52 3.17 35.11
N LYS A 120 -21.70 3.28 34.51
CA LYS A 120 -22.92 3.83 35.12
C LYS A 120 -24.00 2.77 35.40
N ALA A 121 -23.76 1.52 35.06
CA ALA A 121 -24.57 0.37 35.47
C ALA A 121 -23.90 -0.29 36.68
#